data_AF-A0A954UCK5-F1
#
_entry.id   AF-A0A954UCK5-F1
#
_cell.length_a   1.000
_cell.length_b   1.000
_cell.length_c   1.000
_cell.angle_alpha   90.00
_cell.angle_beta   90.00
_cell.angle_gamma   90.00
#
_symmetry.space_group_name_H-M   'P 1'
#
loop_
_entity.id
_entity.type
_entity.pdbx_description
1 polymer ?
#
loop_
_entity_poly.entity_id
_entity_poly.type
_entity_poly.pdbx_seq_one_letter_code
_entity_poly.pdbx_strand_id
1 'polypeptide(L)'
;MSGSHFPTTRMRRLRYHPAVRELVRETRLAPSNFILPLFVCEGSGQRRPIASMPGNFQLSTDELAKEIHEAASLGLGGVILFGIPAEKDA
;
A
#
# COMPACT_ATOMS: atom_id res chain seq x y z
N MET A 1 -28.16 -10.44 33.29
CA MET A 1 -27.71 -11.15 32.07
C MET A 1 -26.50 -11.97 32.43
N SER A 2 -26.59 -13.31 32.40
CA SER A 2 -25.46 -14.18 32.71
C SER A 2 -24.46 -14.12 31.54
N GLY A 3 -23.33 -13.44 31.73
CA GLY A 3 -22.25 -13.41 30.75
C GLY A 3 -21.70 -14.82 30.54
N SER A 4 -21.46 -15.19 29.28
CA SER A 4 -20.89 -16.50 29.00
C SER A 4 -19.46 -16.56 29.54
N HIS A 5 -19.21 -17.52 30.42
CA HIS A 5 -17.94 -17.71 31.11
C HIS A 5 -17.21 -18.92 30.54
N PHE A 6 -15.90 -19.00 30.80
CA PHE A 6 -15.16 -20.23 30.60
C PHE A 6 -15.72 -21.33 31.54
N PRO A 7 -15.90 -22.59 31.10
CA PRO A 7 -15.49 -23.18 29.82
C PRO A 7 -16.55 -23.14 28.72
N THR A 8 -17.74 -22.59 28.99
CA THR A 8 -18.88 -22.55 28.06
C THR A 8 -18.53 -21.75 26.79
N THR A 9 -17.94 -20.57 26.95
CA THR A 9 -17.36 -19.80 25.85
C THR A 9 -15.84 -19.92 25.84
N ARG A 10 -15.29 -20.33 24.69
CA ARG A 10 -13.85 -20.47 24.47
C ARG A 10 -13.49 -19.79 23.16
N MET A 11 -12.96 -18.58 23.24
CA MET A 11 -12.57 -17.77 22.07
C MET A 11 -11.46 -18.41 21.20
N ARG A 12 -10.81 -19.48 21.69
CA ARG A 12 -9.89 -20.29 20.90
C ARG A 12 -10.59 -21.20 19.88
N ARG A 13 -11.88 -21.52 20.06
CA ARG A 13 -12.67 -22.34 19.12
C ARG A 13 -12.84 -21.67 17.76
N LEU A 14 -12.75 -20.35 17.66
CA LEU A 14 -12.76 -19.64 16.37
C LEU A 14 -11.37 -19.49 15.76
N ARG A 15 -10.30 -19.91 16.47
CA ARG A 15 -8.91 -19.71 16.08
C ARG A 15 -8.14 -20.99 15.75
N TYR A 16 -8.74 -22.17 15.95
CA TYR A 16 -8.04 -23.45 15.85
C TYR A 16 -7.62 -23.85 14.42
N HIS A 17 -8.40 -23.46 13.40
CA HIS A 17 -8.15 -23.85 12.02
C HIS A 17 -8.11 -22.62 11.09
N PRO A 18 -7.21 -22.58 10.08
CA PRO A 18 -7.15 -21.48 9.11
C PRO A 18 -8.49 -21.16 8.45
N ALA A 19 -9.24 -22.18 8.00
CA ALA A 19 -10.55 -21.99 7.37
C ALA A 19 -11.58 -21.34 8.31
N VAL A 20 -11.55 -21.67 9.62
CA VAL A 20 -12.45 -21.06 10.61
C VAL A 20 -12.07 -19.62 10.88
N ARG A 21 -10.77 -19.32 10.97
CA ARG A 21 -10.29 -17.93 11.08
C ARG A 21 -10.69 -17.09 9.87
N GLU A 22 -10.68 -17.68 8.68
CA GLU A 22 -11.09 -16.97 7.47
C GLU A 22 -12.59 -16.68 7.44
N LEU A 23 -13.42 -17.64 7.88
CA LEU A 23 -14.87 -17.46 7.99
C LEU A 23 -15.23 -16.29 8.93
N VAL A 24 -14.53 -16.15 10.06
CA VAL A 24 -14.84 -15.12 11.08
C VAL A 24 -14.02 -13.83 10.95
N ARG A 25 -13.19 -13.68 9.90
CA ARG A 25 -12.32 -12.51 9.72
C ARG A 25 -13.16 -11.24 9.49
N GLU A 26 -12.94 -10.24 10.33
CA GLU A 26 -13.65 -8.95 10.26
C GLU A 26 -13.05 -8.01 9.20
N THR A 27 -11.72 -7.89 9.15
CA THR A 27 -11.03 -6.95 8.25
C THR A 27 -10.34 -7.67 7.11
N ARG A 28 -10.57 -7.19 5.88
CA ARG A 28 -9.88 -7.65 4.66
C ARG A 28 -9.19 -6.46 3.99
N LEU A 29 -8.01 -6.71 3.44
CA LEU A 29 -7.30 -5.75 2.60
C LEU A 29 -7.32 -6.25 1.16
N ALA A 30 -7.54 -5.34 0.23
CA ALA A 30 -7.44 -5.56 -1.20
C ALA A 30 -6.49 -4.51 -1.82
N PRO A 31 -5.86 -4.78 -2.98
CA PRO A 31 -5.03 -3.80 -3.70
C PRO A 31 -5.70 -2.43 -3.86
N SER A 32 -7.03 -2.43 -4.08
CA SER A 32 -7.85 -1.21 -4.22
C SER A 32 -7.92 -0.34 -2.95
N ASN A 33 -7.45 -0.83 -1.80
CA ASN A 33 -7.38 -0.05 -0.56
C ASN A 33 -6.08 0.74 -0.40
N PHE A 34 -5.11 0.55 -1.31
CA PHE A 34 -3.81 1.21 -1.23
C PHE A 34 -3.69 2.40 -2.17
N ILE A 35 -2.94 3.40 -1.72
CA ILE A 35 -2.48 4.55 -2.51
C ILE A 35 -0.96 4.46 -2.58
N LEU A 36 -0.37 4.56 -3.77
CA LEU A 36 1.08 4.54 -3.98
C LEU A 36 1.64 5.97 -4.07
N PRO A 37 2.51 6.39 -3.14
CA PRO A 37 3.26 7.64 -3.23
C PRO A 37 4.36 7.55 -4.30
N LEU A 38 4.42 8.53 -5.19
CA LEU A 38 5.44 8.63 -6.24
C LEU A 38 6.07 10.02 -6.24
N PHE A 39 7.40 10.06 -6.38
CA PHE A 39 8.18 11.30 -6.42
C PHE A 39 8.56 11.64 -7.86
N VAL A 40 8.20 12.84 -8.32
CA VAL A 40 8.35 13.27 -9.70
C VAL A 40 9.42 14.35 -9.78
N CYS A 41 10.40 14.20 -10.67
CA CYS A 41 11.43 15.19 -10.94
C CYS A 41 11.44 15.59 -12.43
N GLU A 42 12.12 16.68 -12.74
CA GLU A 42 12.28 17.15 -14.12
C GLU A 42 13.30 16.31 -14.91
N GLY A 43 13.19 16.39 -16.24
CA GLY A 43 14.06 15.70 -17.20
C GLY A 43 13.35 14.55 -17.91
N SER A 44 14.14 13.67 -18.52
CA SER A 44 13.69 12.46 -19.21
C SER A 44 14.66 11.30 -18.92
N GLY A 45 14.13 10.08 -18.85
CA GLY A 45 14.87 8.87 -18.50
C GLY A 45 15.50 8.90 -17.11
N GLN A 46 14.97 9.71 -16.19
CA GLN A 46 15.51 9.87 -14.84
C GLN A 46 14.86 8.87 -13.89
N ARG A 47 15.69 8.09 -13.20
CA ARG A 47 15.31 7.21 -12.10
C ARG A 47 16.33 7.28 -10.98
N ARG A 48 16.20 8.29 -10.11
CA ARG A 48 17.19 8.61 -9.09
C ARG A 48 16.82 7.95 -7.76
N PRO A 49 17.66 7.07 -7.19
CA PRO A 49 17.34 6.42 -5.93
C PRO A 49 17.30 7.42 -4.76
N ILE A 50 16.36 7.22 -3.84
CA ILE A 50 16.27 7.99 -2.59
C ILE A 50 16.99 7.19 -1.50
N ALA A 51 18.19 7.61 -1.10
CA ALA A 51 19.05 6.85 -0.19
C ALA A 51 18.38 6.53 1.18
N SER A 52 17.60 7.46 1.72
CA SER A 52 16.86 7.28 2.97
C SER A 52 15.62 6.40 2.84
N MET A 53 15.18 6.09 1.61
CA MET A 53 13.99 5.29 1.31
C MET A 53 14.35 4.19 0.29
N PRO A 54 15.05 3.12 0.70
CA PRO A 54 15.44 2.04 -0.21
C PRO A 54 14.26 1.50 -1.02
N GLY A 55 14.47 1.30 -2.32
CA GLY A 55 13.42 0.89 -3.26
C GLY A 55 12.55 2.02 -3.81
N ASN A 56 12.69 3.26 -3.30
CA ASN A 56 11.98 4.44 -3.81
C ASN A 56 12.89 5.30 -4.67
N PHE A 57 12.29 5.95 -5.67
CA PHE A 57 13.00 6.73 -6.68
C PHE A 57 12.29 8.06 -6.95
N GLN A 58 13.06 9.06 -7.36
CA GLN A 58 12.56 10.24 -8.05
C GLN A 58 12.56 9.95 -9.55
N LEU A 59 11.41 10.11 -10.18
CA LEU A 59 11.16 9.68 -11.55
C LEU A 59 10.88 10.89 -12.43
N SER A 60 11.45 10.92 -13.63
CA SER A 60 10.92 11.80 -14.68
C SER A 60 9.54 11.34 -15.13
N THR A 61 8.78 12.22 -15.78
CA THR A 61 7.39 11.96 -16.17
C THR A 61 7.22 10.74 -17.09
N ASP A 62 8.20 10.45 -17.94
CA ASP A 62 8.24 9.27 -18.81
C ASP A 62 8.50 7.97 -18.05
N GLU A 63 9.36 7.97 -17.02
CA GLU A 63 9.56 6.82 -16.13
C GLU A 63 8.38 6.64 -15.17
N LEU A 64 7.78 7.73 -14.70
CA LEU A 64 6.58 7.73 -13.87
C LEU A 64 5.41 7.01 -14.55
N ALA A 65 5.21 7.23 -15.86
CA ALA A 65 4.14 6.58 -16.61
C ALA A 65 4.23 5.05 -16.53
N LYS A 66 5.44 4.48 -16.56
CA LYS A 66 5.66 3.03 -16.43
C LYS A 66 5.20 2.51 -15.07
N GLU A 67 5.56 3.21 -13.99
CA GLU A 67 5.13 2.85 -12.62
C GLU A 67 3.60 2.94 -12.46
N ILE A 68 2.97 3.97 -13.05
CA ILE A 68 1.51 4.11 -13.01
C ILE A 68 0.83 2.95 -13.74
N HIS A 69 1.36 2.53 -14.90
CA HIS A 69 0.83 1.37 -15.62
C HIS A 69 0.96 0.07 -14.82
N GLU A 70 2.08 -0.15 -14.15
CA GLU A 70 2.28 -1.30 -13.28
C GLU A 70 1.31 -1.27 -12.09
N ALA A 71 1.24 -0.14 -11.37
CA ALA A 71 0.32 0.05 -10.25
C ALA A 71 -1.14 -0.20 -10.64
N ALA A 72 -1.57 0.28 -11.80
CA ALA A 72 -2.90 0.02 -12.34
C ALA A 72 -3.12 -1.46 -12.63
N SER A 73 -2.15 -2.15 -13.23
CA SER A 73 -2.23 -3.59 -13.53
C SER A 73 -2.30 -4.46 -12.27
N LEU A 74 -1.71 -4.01 -11.17
CA LEU A 74 -1.79 -4.63 -9.85
C LEU A 74 -3.12 -4.33 -9.10
N GLY A 75 -3.96 -3.44 -9.65
CA GLY A 75 -5.26 -3.10 -9.10
C GLY A 75 -5.21 -2.13 -7.91
N LEU A 76 -4.17 -1.29 -7.82
CA LEU A 76 -4.08 -0.28 -6.75
C LEU A 76 -5.24 0.73 -6.85
N GLY A 77 -5.67 1.23 -5.70
CA GLY A 77 -6.78 2.19 -5.60
C GLY A 77 -6.42 3.59 -6.12
N GLY A 78 -5.14 3.94 -6.13
CA GLY A 78 -4.67 5.20 -6.70
C GLY A 78 -3.20 5.49 -6.48
N VAL A 79 -2.76 6.64 -6.96
CA VAL A 79 -1.42 7.19 -6.77
C VAL A 79 -1.52 8.60 -6.18
N ILE A 80 -0.51 8.99 -5.41
CA ILE A 80 -0.33 10.37 -4.92
C ILE A 80 1.03 10.88 -5.40
N LEU A 81 1.04 12.03 -6.05
CA LEU A 81 2.23 12.58 -6.71
C LEU A 81 2.87 13.68 -5.87
N PHE A 82 4.18 13.60 -5.68
CA PHE A 82 5.01 14.61 -5.04
C PHE A 82 6.01 15.17 -6.04
N GLY A 83 5.78 16.41 -6.49
CA GLY A 83 6.70 17.11 -7.39
C GLY A 83 7.94 17.62 -6.65
N ILE A 84 9.11 17.42 -7.24
CA ILE A 84 10.41 17.90 -6.77
C ILE A 84 10.94 18.85 -7.85
N PRO A 85 10.75 20.17 -7.68
CA PRO A 85 11.18 21.14 -8.67
C PRO A 85 12.72 21.21 -8.74
N ALA A 86 13.26 21.56 -9.91
CA ALA A 86 14.70 21.73 -10.07
C ALA A 86 15.23 22.93 -9.26
N GLU A 87 14.40 23.97 -9.13
CA GLU A 87 14.71 25.18 -8.38
C GLU A 87 13.68 25.40 -7.29
N LYS A 88 14.13 25.98 -6.18
CA LYS A 88 13.27 26.38 -5.07
C LYS A 88 12.92 27.86 -5.23
N ASP A 89 11.67 28.21 -4.99
CA ASP A 89 11.21 29.59 -5.00
C ASP A 89 12.12 30.50 -4.13
N ALA A 90 12.31 31.74 -4.60
CA ALA A 90 13.13 32.76 -3.95
C ALA A 90 12.52 33.32 -2.66
#